data_AF-A0A1A8IBA8-F1
#
_entry.id   AF-A0A1A8IBA8-F1
#
_cell.length_a   1.000
_cell.length_b   1.000
_cell.length_c   1.000
_cell.angle_alpha   90.00
_cell.angle_beta   90.00
_cell.angle_gamma   90.00
#
_symmetry.space_group_name_H-M   'P 1'
#
loop_
_entity.id
_entity.type
_entity.pdbx_description
1 polymer ?
#
loop_
_entity_poly.entity_id
_entity_poly.type
_entity_poly.pdbx_seq_one_letter_code
_entity_poly.pdbx_strand_id
1 'polypeptide(L)'
;PGQVILQPQHLTQCPPGTCFSQNMCIRSESGGFTCAPCPDGYTGDGVHCDDVDECKFNPCFPGVRCVNTAPGFLCEKCPLGYSGPQINGVGVSYAKSNKQVCNDLDECLSPPESGGCTANSHCYNTVGSFRCGECK
;
A
#
# COMPACT_ATOMS: atom_id res chain seq x y z
N PRO A 1 -33.33 36.86 39.04
CA PRO A 1 -32.89 36.55 37.67
C PRO A 1 -31.35 36.51 37.58
N GLY A 2 -30.78 35.34 37.85
CA GLY A 2 -29.33 35.14 37.89
C GLY A 2 -28.73 35.14 36.48
N GLN A 3 -27.78 36.04 36.25
CA GLN A 3 -26.91 36.00 35.08
C GLN A 3 -26.00 34.78 35.22
N VAL A 4 -26.23 33.77 34.39
CA VAL A 4 -25.25 32.72 34.13
C VAL A 4 -24.13 33.36 33.33
N ILE A 5 -23.10 33.83 34.02
CA ILE A 5 -21.83 34.17 33.39
C ILE A 5 -21.26 32.84 32.92
N LEU A 6 -21.46 32.51 31.63
CA LEU A 6 -20.74 31.44 30.96
C LEU A 6 -19.26 31.79 31.07
N GLN A 7 -18.58 31.19 32.04
CA GLN A 7 -17.13 31.25 32.12
C GLN A 7 -16.59 30.82 30.75
N PRO A 8 -15.65 31.55 30.15
CA PRO A 8 -14.97 31.06 28.96
C PRO A 8 -14.29 29.78 29.42
N GLN A 9 -14.82 28.64 28.98
CA GLN A 9 -14.33 27.35 29.37
C GLN A 9 -12.91 27.30 28.87
N HIS A 10 -11.95 27.54 29.76
CA HIS A 10 -10.54 27.38 29.47
C HIS A 10 -10.38 25.88 29.25
N LEU A 11 -10.57 25.45 28.00
CA LEU A 11 -10.57 24.04 27.62
C LEU A 11 -9.22 23.47 28.04
N THR A 12 -9.21 22.72 29.14
CA THR A 12 -8.01 22.11 29.72
C THR A 12 -7.62 20.84 28.97
N GLN A 13 -8.56 20.28 28.20
CA GLN A 13 -8.45 19.03 27.48
C GLN A 13 -9.13 19.18 26.12
N CYS A 14 -8.65 18.43 25.15
CA CYS A 14 -9.24 18.44 23.82
C CYS A 14 -10.61 17.75 23.86
N PRO A 15 -11.68 18.37 23.32
CA PRO A 15 -12.96 17.70 23.22
C PRO A 15 -12.90 16.41 22.39
N PRO A 16 -13.63 15.34 22.78
CA PRO A 16 -13.75 14.15 21.95
C PRO A 16 -14.30 14.48 20.56
N GLY A 17 -13.71 13.88 19.53
CA GLY A 17 -14.08 14.11 18.13
C GLY A 17 -13.56 15.42 17.52
N THR A 18 -12.71 16.20 18.21
CA THR A 18 -12.13 17.43 17.63
C THR A 18 -11.15 17.17 16.48
N CYS A 19 -10.37 16.10 16.55
CA CYS A 19 -9.42 15.71 15.50
C CYS A 19 -9.71 14.29 15.03
N PHE A 20 -9.16 13.92 13.88
CA PHE A 20 -9.27 12.58 13.29
C PHE A 20 -8.94 11.46 14.30
N SER A 21 -7.91 11.68 15.12
CA SER A 21 -7.61 10.89 16.29
C SER A 21 -7.33 11.78 17.49
N GLN A 22 -7.73 11.33 18.69
CA GLN A 22 -7.58 12.10 19.92
C GLN A 22 -6.10 12.45 20.23
N ASN A 23 -5.18 11.56 19.86
CA ASN A 23 -3.74 11.77 20.05
C ASN A 23 -3.13 12.82 19.08
N MET A 24 -3.87 13.27 18.08
CA MET A 24 -3.44 14.32 17.15
C MET A 24 -3.75 15.72 17.68
N CYS A 25 -4.51 15.84 18.76
CA CYS A 25 -4.88 17.14 19.27
C CYS A 25 -3.73 17.78 20.06
N ILE A 26 -3.28 18.95 19.61
CA ILE A 26 -2.17 19.70 20.19
C ILE A 26 -2.67 21.05 20.72
N ARG A 27 -2.14 21.48 21.87
CA ARG A 27 -2.49 22.77 22.47
C ARG A 27 -1.86 23.91 21.66
N SER A 28 -2.65 24.89 21.27
CA SER A 28 -2.18 26.07 20.54
C SER A 28 -1.61 27.12 21.49
N GLU A 29 -0.52 27.78 21.10
CA GLU A 29 0.12 28.87 21.87
C GLU A 29 -0.81 30.09 22.02
N SER A 30 -1.70 30.29 21.04
CA SER A 30 -2.70 31.37 21.04
C SER A 30 -3.91 31.13 21.96
N GLY A 31 -3.93 29.99 22.67
CA GLY A 31 -5.10 29.50 23.39
C GLY A 31 -5.98 28.63 22.49
N GLY A 32 -6.48 27.51 23.03
CA GLY A 32 -7.27 26.53 22.28
C GLY A 32 -6.46 25.31 21.80
N PHE A 33 -6.99 24.62 20.80
CA PHE A 33 -6.45 23.37 20.26
C PHE A 33 -6.36 23.44 18.74
N THR A 34 -5.37 22.76 18.19
CA THR A 34 -5.26 22.49 16.75
C THR A 34 -4.99 21.01 16.54
N CYS A 35 -5.32 20.49 15.38
CA CYS A 35 -5.03 19.11 15.01
C CYS A 35 -3.66 19.02 14.35
N ALA A 36 -2.93 17.95 14.64
CA ALA A 36 -1.74 17.58 13.89
C ALA A 36 -2.11 17.24 12.43
N PRO A 37 -1.14 17.28 11.51
CA PRO A 37 -1.34 16.81 10.14
C PRO A 37 -1.81 15.35 10.11
N CYS A 38 -2.56 14.98 9.07
CA CYS A 38 -3.03 13.61 8.88
C CYS A 38 -1.87 12.59 8.92
N PRO A 39 -2.09 11.39 9.48
CA PRO A 39 -1.09 10.33 9.48
C PRO A 39 -0.65 9.94 8.07
N ASP A 40 0.52 9.31 7.96
CA ASP A 40 0.99 8.75 6.67
C ASP A 40 -0.06 7.83 6.06
N GLY A 41 -0.29 7.96 4.75
CA GLY A 41 -1.35 7.26 4.02
C GLY A 41 -2.70 7.98 4.03
N TYR A 42 -2.82 9.11 4.73
CA TYR A 42 -4.04 9.92 4.74
C TYR A 42 -3.80 11.35 4.26
N THR A 43 -4.87 12.04 3.84
CA THR A 43 -4.85 13.44 3.43
C THR A 43 -6.05 14.20 3.99
N GLY A 44 -5.91 15.50 4.22
CA GLY A 44 -6.96 16.34 4.78
C GLY A 44 -6.42 17.41 5.72
N ASP A 45 -7.28 17.90 6.61
CA ASP A 45 -7.02 19.04 7.50
C ASP A 45 -6.65 18.64 8.94
N GLY A 46 -6.49 17.35 9.21
CA GLY A 46 -6.21 16.80 10.55
C GLY A 46 -7.47 16.59 11.41
N VAL A 47 -8.60 17.18 11.02
CA VAL A 47 -9.93 16.90 11.59
C VAL A 47 -10.58 15.78 10.80
N HIS A 48 -10.63 15.94 9.47
CA HIS A 48 -11.06 14.93 8.52
C HIS A 48 -9.83 14.47 7.75
N CYS A 49 -9.50 13.20 7.89
CA CYS A 49 -8.42 12.57 7.15
C CYS A 49 -9.03 11.43 6.33
N ASP A 50 -8.91 11.55 5.01
CA ASP A 50 -9.34 10.54 4.05
C ASP A 50 -8.14 9.71 3.62
N ASP A 51 -8.39 8.43 3.39
CA ASP A 51 -7.37 7.50 2.90
C ASP A 51 -6.88 7.90 1.50
N VAL A 52 -5.56 7.84 1.29
CA VAL A 52 -4.94 8.17 0.01
C VAL A 52 -4.81 6.90 -0.80
N ASP A 53 -5.48 6.86 -1.95
CA ASP A 53 -5.33 5.73 -2.87
C ASP A 53 -3.95 5.70 -3.54
N GLU A 54 -3.01 4.94 -2.96
CA GLU A 54 -1.67 4.84 -3.51
C GLU A 54 -1.59 3.97 -4.78
N CYS A 55 -2.62 3.16 -5.06
CA CYS A 55 -2.67 2.36 -6.28
C CYS A 55 -2.69 3.22 -7.55
N LYS A 56 -3.13 4.48 -7.46
CA LYS A 56 -3.05 5.47 -8.55
C LYS A 56 -1.64 5.75 -9.03
N PHE A 57 -0.61 5.41 -8.24
CA PHE A 57 0.79 5.57 -8.60
C PHE A 57 1.41 4.33 -9.22
N ASN A 58 0.62 3.28 -9.50
CA ASN A 58 1.04 2.01 -10.10
C ASN A 58 2.26 1.40 -9.38
N PRO A 59 2.18 1.08 -8.07
CA PRO A 59 3.28 0.46 -7.35
C PRO A 59 3.49 -1.01 -7.74
N CYS A 60 2.46 -1.69 -8.25
CA CYS A 60 2.51 -3.11 -8.58
C CYS A 60 3.07 -3.38 -9.98
N PHE A 61 3.52 -4.61 -10.17
CA PHE A 61 4.01 -5.06 -11.47
C PHE A 61 2.87 -5.01 -12.51
N PRO A 62 3.13 -4.71 -13.79
CA PRO A 62 2.09 -4.64 -14.81
C PRO A 62 1.23 -5.93 -14.85
N GLY A 63 -0.09 -5.76 -14.81
CA GLY A 63 -1.04 -6.88 -14.77
C GLY A 63 -1.27 -7.49 -13.38
N VAL A 64 -0.54 -7.06 -12.35
CA VAL A 64 -0.83 -7.42 -10.95
C VAL A 64 -1.88 -6.48 -10.37
N ARG A 65 -2.86 -7.05 -9.66
CA ARG A 65 -3.88 -6.27 -8.97
C ARG A 65 -3.27 -5.50 -7.80
N CYS A 66 -3.48 -4.19 -7.80
CA CYS A 66 -3.22 -3.34 -6.64
C CYS A 66 -4.49 -3.25 -5.78
N VAL A 67 -4.32 -3.36 -4.48
CA VAL A 67 -5.39 -3.22 -3.49
C VAL A 67 -5.07 -2.01 -2.63
N ASN A 68 -5.93 -1.00 -2.69
CA ASN A 68 -5.85 0.12 -1.77
C ASN A 68 -6.32 -0.32 -0.37
N THR A 69 -5.61 0.10 0.67
CA THR A 69 -5.85 -0.26 2.07
C THR A 69 -5.81 0.99 2.93
N ALA A 70 -6.49 1.00 4.09
CA ALA A 70 -6.46 2.15 4.99
C ALA A 70 -5.75 1.77 6.30
N PRO A 71 -4.47 2.12 6.50
CA PRO A 71 -3.57 2.87 5.59
C PRO A 71 -2.82 2.01 4.57
N GLY A 72 -2.50 2.61 3.41
CA GLY A 72 -1.48 2.13 2.47
C GLY A 72 -2.01 1.31 1.29
N PHE A 73 -1.14 0.50 0.70
CA PHE A 73 -1.54 -0.40 -0.38
C PHE A 73 -0.89 -1.78 -0.26
N LEU A 74 -1.47 -2.72 -1.00
CA LEU A 74 -0.97 -4.07 -1.17
C LEU A 74 -0.95 -4.43 -2.66
N CYS A 75 0.20 -4.84 -3.16
CA CYS A 75 0.27 -5.55 -4.43
C CYS A 75 0.03 -7.03 -4.20
N GLU A 76 -0.78 -7.66 -5.05
CA GLU A 76 -0.92 -9.11 -5.02
C GLU A 76 0.35 -9.83 -5.50
N LYS A 77 0.34 -11.16 -5.45
CA LYS A 77 1.42 -12.00 -5.99
C LYS A 77 1.66 -11.73 -7.48
N CYS A 78 2.89 -11.99 -7.92
CA CYS A 78 3.27 -11.93 -9.32
C CYS A 78 2.35 -12.81 -10.20
N PRO A 79 2.19 -12.47 -11.49
CA PRO A 79 1.43 -13.28 -12.43
C PRO A 79 2.02 -14.70 -12.56
N LEU A 80 1.23 -15.65 -13.07
CA LEU A 80 1.74 -16.98 -13.43
C LEU A 80 2.92 -16.87 -14.40
N GLY A 81 3.94 -17.71 -14.22
CA GLY A 81 5.20 -17.65 -14.98
C GLY A 81 6.20 -16.61 -14.45
N TYR A 82 5.89 -15.90 -13.36
CA TYR A 82 6.79 -14.95 -12.73
C TYR A 82 6.97 -15.23 -11.24
N SER A 83 8.11 -14.82 -10.70
CA SER A 83 8.41 -14.84 -9.27
C SER A 83 8.96 -13.51 -8.79
N GLY A 84 8.63 -13.18 -7.55
CA GLY A 84 9.03 -11.93 -6.94
C GLY A 84 8.36 -11.74 -5.59
N PRO A 85 8.89 -10.84 -4.76
CA PRO A 85 8.28 -10.53 -3.48
C PRO A 85 6.93 -9.84 -3.68
N GLN A 86 6.00 -10.13 -2.77
CA GLN A 86 4.84 -9.28 -2.57
C GLN A 86 5.29 -7.99 -1.88
N ILE A 87 4.75 -6.84 -2.29
CA ILE A 87 5.04 -5.56 -1.63
C ILE A 87 3.77 -4.95 -1.05
N ASN A 88 3.95 -4.29 0.09
CA ASN A 88 2.98 -3.41 0.70
C ASN A 88 3.72 -2.16 1.19
N GLY A 89 2.98 -1.09 1.47
CA GLY A 89 3.57 0.14 1.97
C GLY A 89 2.53 1.20 2.23
N VAL A 90 2.93 2.26 2.90
CA VAL A 90 2.05 3.37 3.27
C VAL A 90 2.59 4.66 2.65
N GLY A 91 1.68 5.46 2.07
CA GLY A 91 1.97 6.78 1.56
C GLY A 91 2.49 6.82 0.13
N VAL A 92 2.21 7.95 -0.52
CA VAL A 92 2.53 8.21 -1.94
C VAL A 92 4.02 8.12 -2.23
N SER A 93 4.87 8.61 -1.32
CA SER A 93 6.32 8.57 -1.47
C SER A 93 6.82 7.14 -1.58
N TYR A 94 6.28 6.23 -0.77
CA TYR A 94 6.63 4.82 -0.79
C TYR A 94 6.15 4.16 -2.09
N ALA A 95 4.89 4.37 -2.47
CA ALA A 95 4.31 3.79 -3.69
C ALA A 95 5.00 4.25 -5.00
N LYS A 96 5.60 5.45 -5.00
CA LYS A 96 6.38 5.95 -6.14
C LYS A 96 7.78 5.34 -6.22
N SER A 97 8.43 5.10 -5.08
CA SER A 97 9.83 4.67 -5.00
C SER A 97 10.01 3.15 -4.94
N ASN A 98 9.02 2.43 -4.42
CA ASN A 98 9.08 0.98 -4.21
C ASN A 98 8.09 0.30 -5.15
N LYS A 99 8.60 -0.16 -6.29
CA LYS A 99 7.82 -0.91 -7.29
C LYS A 99 7.98 -2.40 -7.07
N GLN A 100 6.90 -3.14 -7.27
CA GLN A 100 6.97 -4.60 -7.28
C GLN A 100 7.78 -5.04 -8.48
N VAL A 101 8.69 -5.98 -8.25
CA VAL A 101 9.50 -6.60 -9.29
C VAL A 101 9.09 -8.06 -9.41
N CYS A 102 8.66 -8.45 -10.59
CA CYS A 102 8.35 -9.81 -10.96
C CYS A 102 9.30 -10.23 -12.07
N ASN A 103 10.11 -11.24 -11.80
CA ASN A 103 11.06 -11.82 -12.75
C ASN A 103 10.47 -13.08 -13.36
N ASP A 104 10.79 -13.28 -14.63
CA ASP A 104 10.45 -14.50 -15.36
C ASP A 104 10.94 -15.74 -14.60
N LEU A 105 10.09 -16.76 -14.50
CA LEU A 105 10.45 -18.05 -13.96
C LEU A 105 10.94 -18.96 -15.08
N ASP A 106 12.18 -19.41 -15.01
CA ASP A 106 12.67 -20.40 -15.96
C ASP A 106 12.15 -21.80 -15.57
N GLU A 107 11.03 -22.20 -16.16
CA GLU A 107 10.44 -23.51 -15.88
C GLU A 107 11.31 -24.66 -16.40
N CYS A 108 12.20 -24.42 -17.37
CA CYS A 108 13.14 -25.42 -17.85
C CYS A 108 14.23 -25.78 -16.83
N LEU A 109 14.51 -24.87 -15.88
CA LEU A 109 15.45 -25.10 -14.78
C LEU A 109 14.81 -25.74 -13.55
N SER A 110 13.49 -25.93 -13.53
CA SER A 110 12.75 -26.53 -12.42
C SER A 110 12.76 -28.07 -12.52
N PRO A 111 13.56 -28.81 -11.72
CA PRO A 111 13.60 -30.27 -11.77
C PRO A 111 12.38 -30.86 -11.02
N PRO A 112 11.90 -32.06 -11.39
CA PRO A 112 12.44 -33.01 -12.37
C PRO A 112 11.84 -32.89 -13.78
N GLU A 113 10.79 -32.09 -13.96
CA GLU A 113 10.03 -32.01 -15.19
C GLU A 113 10.35 -30.70 -15.90
N SER A 114 11.39 -30.65 -16.74
CA SER A 114 11.82 -29.46 -17.51
C SER A 114 10.64 -28.71 -18.16
N GLY A 115 10.00 -27.80 -17.43
CA GLY A 115 8.68 -27.24 -17.73
C GLY A 115 7.50 -28.23 -17.82
N GLY A 116 7.63 -29.52 -17.54
CA GLY A 116 6.59 -30.51 -17.86
C GLY A 116 6.65 -30.99 -19.31
N CYS A 117 7.76 -30.75 -20.01
CA CYS A 117 7.99 -31.27 -21.36
C CYS A 117 8.15 -32.79 -21.38
N THR A 118 7.80 -33.41 -22.52
CA THR A 118 7.96 -34.86 -22.72
C THR A 118 9.43 -35.27 -22.53
N ALA A 119 9.66 -36.44 -21.93
CA ALA A 119 11.01 -36.98 -21.75
C ALA A 119 11.78 -36.96 -23.09
N ASN A 120 13.05 -36.57 -23.03
CA ASN A 120 13.94 -36.36 -24.19
C ASN A 120 13.56 -35.21 -25.13
N SER A 121 12.62 -34.32 -24.81
CA SER A 121 12.41 -33.10 -25.62
C SER A 121 13.31 -31.93 -25.19
N HIS A 122 13.50 -30.96 -26.09
CA HIS A 122 14.11 -29.68 -25.75
C HIS A 122 13.11 -28.79 -25.00
N CYS A 123 13.53 -28.13 -23.92
CA CYS A 123 12.75 -27.08 -23.27
C CYS A 123 13.34 -25.72 -23.62
N TYR A 124 12.50 -24.76 -23.98
CA TYR A 124 12.89 -23.38 -24.25
C TYR A 124 12.09 -22.44 -23.35
N ASN A 125 12.79 -21.73 -22.45
CA ASN A 125 12.18 -20.71 -21.62
C ASN A 125 11.70 -19.52 -22.48
N THR A 126 10.58 -18.91 -22.10
CA THR A 126 10.00 -17.74 -22.77
C THR A 126 9.46 -16.76 -21.73
N VAL A 127 9.22 -15.50 -22.10
CA VAL A 127 8.73 -14.52 -21.12
C VAL A 127 7.31 -14.88 -20.65
N GLY A 128 7.19 -15.22 -19.37
CA GLY A 128 5.97 -15.63 -18.68
C GLY A 128 5.53 -17.07 -18.91
N SER A 129 6.35 -17.90 -19.58
CA SER A 129 6.03 -19.30 -19.87
C SER A 129 7.23 -20.07 -20.43
N PHE A 130 7.01 -21.28 -20.94
CA PHE A 130 8.01 -22.05 -21.68
C PHE A 130 7.35 -22.75 -22.87
N ARG A 131 8.16 -23.30 -23.76
CA ARG A 131 7.68 -24.24 -24.79
C ARG A 131 8.57 -25.45 -24.92
N CYS A 132 7.95 -26.58 -25.24
CA CYS A 132 8.63 -27.81 -25.58
C CYS A 132 8.93 -27.84 -27.08
N GLY A 133 10.15 -28.20 -27.41
CA GLY A 133 10.65 -28.38 -28.75
C GLY A 133 10.60 -29.83 -29.23
N GLU A 134 11.38 -30.09 -30.26
CA GLU A 134 11.56 -31.41 -30.83
C GLU A 134 12.21 -32.38 -29.83
N CYS A 135 12.02 -33.67 -30.10
CA CYS A 135 12.72 -34.74 -29.39
C CYS A 135 14.21 -34.73 -29.77
N LYS A 136 15.06 -34.94 -28.77
CA LYS A 136 16.49 -35.19 -28.89
C LYS A 136 16.75 -36.60 -29.39
#